data_AF-A0A7X6VSY1-F1
#
_entry.id   AF-A0A7X6VSY1-F1
#
_cell.length_a   1.000
_cell.length_b   1.000
_cell.length_c   1.000
_cell.angle_alpha   90.00
_cell.angle_beta   90.00
_cell.angle_gamma   90.00
#
_symmetry.space_group_name_H-M   'P 1'
#
loop_
_entity.id
_entity.type
_entity.pdbx_description
1 polymer ?
#
loop_
_entity_poly.entity_id
_entity_poly.type
_entity_poly.pdbx_seq_one_letter_code
_entity_poly.pdbx_strand_id
1 'polypeptide(L)'
;MTYKISSDSYIYSFSKDNQPVLSVKSGDEVEFETMDCFSNQIQTPEDKLEFLDWDRINPATGPIYVGGAEPGDILKVTIKKIEIGDKGVVATGKDLG
;
A
#
# COMPACT_ATOMS: atom_id res chain seq x y z
N MET A 1 7.56 -20.01 -0.43
CA MET A 1 6.84 -19.84 -1.72
C MET A 1 6.84 -18.36 -2.07
N THR A 2 6.58 -18.01 -3.33
CA THR A 2 6.46 -16.61 -3.76
C THR A 2 5.04 -16.34 -4.23
N TYR A 3 4.44 -15.29 -3.68
CA TYR A 3 3.09 -14.83 -4.02
C TYR A 3 3.16 -13.43 -4.62
N LYS A 4 2.11 -13.05 -5.34
CA LYS A 4 1.91 -11.70 -5.84
C LYS A 4 0.50 -11.24 -5.52
N ILE A 5 0.35 -10.01 -5.04
CA ILE A 5 -0.95 -9.36 -4.87
C ILE A 5 -0.99 -8.05 -5.65
N SER A 6 -2.12 -7.78 -6.32
CA SER A 6 -2.31 -6.57 -7.11
C SER A 6 -2.73 -5.40 -6.24
N SER A 7 -2.55 -4.20 -6.81
CA SER A 7 -2.97 -2.93 -6.21
C SER A 7 -4.50 -2.76 -6.12
N ASP A 8 -5.30 -3.70 -6.64
CA ASP A 8 -6.77 -3.72 -6.50
C ASP A 8 -7.22 -4.16 -5.10
N SER A 9 -6.33 -4.75 -4.33
CA SER A 9 -6.57 -5.24 -2.97
C SER A 9 -5.94 -4.31 -1.95
N TYR A 10 -6.68 -3.30 -1.50
CA TYR A 10 -6.14 -2.24 -0.63
C TYR A 10 -7.09 -1.83 0.50
N ILE A 11 -6.52 -1.16 1.49
CA ILE A 11 -7.21 -0.53 2.62
C ILE A 11 -6.75 0.93 2.77
N TYR A 12 -7.61 1.77 3.34
CA TYR A 12 -7.25 3.15 3.74
C TYR A 12 -7.04 3.30 5.25
N SER A 13 -7.37 2.27 6.03
CA SER A 13 -7.23 2.30 7.49
C SER A 13 -6.83 0.93 7.99
N PHE A 14 -5.84 0.90 8.88
CA PHE A 14 -5.42 -0.31 9.56
C PHE A 14 -6.47 -0.67 10.61
N SER A 15 -7.15 -1.81 10.42
CA SER A 15 -8.14 -2.34 11.34
C SER A 15 -7.99 -3.85 11.46
N LYS A 16 -8.23 -4.38 12.67
CA LYS A 16 -8.31 -5.83 12.92
C LYS A 16 -9.49 -6.49 12.19
N ASP A 17 -10.46 -5.71 11.75
CA ASP A 17 -11.68 -6.21 11.10
C ASP A 17 -11.52 -6.31 9.56
N ASN A 18 -10.41 -5.79 9.01
CA ASN A 18 -10.09 -5.93 7.59
C ASN A 18 -9.81 -7.40 7.26
N GLN A 19 -10.51 -7.94 6.27
CA GLN A 19 -10.32 -9.32 5.84
C GLN A 19 -8.99 -9.48 5.09
N PRO A 20 -8.20 -10.53 5.38
CA PRO A 20 -6.94 -10.75 4.68
C PRO A 20 -7.20 -11.17 3.23
N VAL A 21 -6.46 -10.58 2.30
CA VAL A 21 -6.54 -10.91 0.87
C VAL A 21 -5.64 -12.08 0.49
N LEU A 22 -4.68 -12.42 1.36
CA LEU A 22 -3.75 -13.53 1.21
C LEU A 22 -3.34 -14.04 2.59
N SER A 23 -3.21 -15.35 2.76
CA SER A 23 -2.58 -15.97 3.93
C SER A 23 -1.27 -16.64 3.53
N VAL A 24 -0.19 -16.34 4.24
CA VAL A 24 1.17 -16.87 3.99
C VAL A 24 1.78 -17.47 5.24
N LYS A 25 2.88 -18.21 5.10
CA LYS A 25 3.67 -18.73 6.23
C LYS A 25 4.87 -17.83 6.50
N SER A 26 5.38 -17.87 7.72
CA SER A 26 6.67 -17.24 8.04
C SER A 26 7.77 -17.77 7.11
N GLY A 27 8.52 -16.85 6.50
CA GLY A 27 9.57 -17.15 5.52
C GLY A 27 9.11 -17.18 4.05
N ASP A 28 7.81 -17.06 3.77
CA ASP A 28 7.33 -16.85 2.40
C ASP A 28 7.67 -15.45 1.88
N GLU A 29 7.66 -15.31 0.55
CA GLU A 29 7.91 -14.06 -0.16
C GLU A 29 6.62 -13.57 -0.80
N VAL A 30 6.40 -12.25 -0.76
CA VAL A 30 5.24 -11.61 -1.36
C VAL A 30 5.70 -10.39 -2.14
N GLU A 31 5.32 -10.33 -3.41
CA GLU A 31 5.41 -9.16 -4.26
C GLU A 31 4.12 -8.35 -4.13
N PHE A 32 4.25 -7.08 -3.73
CA PHE A 32 3.13 -6.15 -3.59
C PHE A 32 3.17 -5.15 -4.73
N GLU A 33 2.09 -5.08 -5.51
CA GLU A 33 1.84 -3.93 -6.37
C GLU A 33 1.11 -2.85 -5.55
N THR A 34 1.54 -1.59 -5.67
CA THR A 34 1.00 -0.47 -4.89
C THR A 34 0.57 0.68 -5.81
N MET A 35 -0.49 1.38 -5.43
CA MET A 35 -0.75 2.73 -5.95
C MET A 35 0.18 3.75 -5.27
N ASP A 36 0.30 4.94 -5.86
CA ASP A 36 0.89 6.08 -5.17
C ASP A 36 0.00 6.58 -4.01
N CYS A 37 0.51 7.54 -3.22
CA CYS A 37 -0.21 8.05 -2.05
C CYS A 37 -1.50 8.82 -2.39
N PHE A 38 -1.74 9.16 -3.64
CA PHE A 38 -2.97 9.78 -4.13
C PHE A 38 -3.91 8.76 -4.79
N SER A 39 -3.69 7.46 -4.63
CA SER A 39 -4.41 6.40 -5.35
C SER A 39 -4.33 6.55 -6.87
N ASN A 40 -3.18 6.98 -7.38
CA ASN A 40 -2.91 7.26 -8.79
C ASN A 40 -3.85 8.32 -9.40
N GLN A 41 -4.45 9.20 -8.60
CA GLN A 41 -5.38 10.21 -9.10
C GLN A 41 -4.68 11.33 -9.91
N ILE A 42 -3.41 11.62 -9.63
CA ILE A 42 -2.62 12.64 -10.34
C ILE A 42 -1.80 11.98 -11.43
N GLN A 43 -2.10 12.27 -12.69
CA GLN A 43 -1.43 11.64 -13.84
C GLN A 43 -0.75 12.66 -14.76
N THR A 44 -1.19 13.92 -14.72
CA THR A 44 -0.78 15.01 -15.59
C THR A 44 -0.52 16.30 -14.79
N PRO A 45 0.27 17.25 -15.31
CA PRO A 45 0.47 18.55 -14.67
C PRO A 45 -0.82 19.38 -14.50
N GLU A 46 -1.85 19.08 -15.28
CA GLU A 46 -3.15 19.76 -15.21
C GLU A 46 -4.03 19.26 -14.05
N ASP A 47 -3.72 18.10 -13.48
CA ASP A 47 -4.43 17.56 -12.32
C ASP A 47 -4.08 18.38 -11.07
N LYS A 48 -5.12 18.85 -10.38
CA LYS A 48 -4.95 19.72 -9.21
C LYS A 48 -5.42 19.04 -7.93
N LEU A 49 -4.72 19.34 -6.83
CA LEU A 49 -5.05 18.85 -5.48
C LEU A 49 -6.50 19.18 -5.05
N GLU A 50 -7.06 20.29 -5.55
CA GLU A 50 -8.44 20.71 -5.25
C GLU A 50 -9.52 19.76 -5.78
N PHE A 51 -9.18 18.88 -6.73
CA PHE A 51 -10.12 17.94 -7.35
C PHE A 51 -9.89 16.48 -6.93
N LEU A 52 -8.96 16.23 -6.01
CA LEU A 52 -8.74 14.89 -5.50
C LEU A 52 -9.89 14.43 -4.62
N ASP A 53 -10.21 13.14 -4.73
CA ASP A 53 -10.96 12.43 -3.71
C ASP A 53 -10.02 12.20 -2.51
N TRP A 54 -10.18 13.04 -1.50
CA TRP A 54 -9.39 13.00 -0.27
C TRP A 54 -9.73 11.82 0.64
N ASP A 55 -10.86 11.14 0.42
CA ASP A 55 -11.18 9.89 1.12
C ASP A 55 -10.39 8.70 0.53
N ARG A 56 -9.72 8.91 -0.60
CA ARG A 56 -8.91 7.92 -1.32
C ARG A 56 -7.43 8.27 -1.33
N ILE A 57 -6.90 8.64 -0.17
CA ILE A 57 -5.47 8.91 0.02
C ILE A 57 -4.81 7.80 0.83
N ASN A 58 -3.54 7.55 0.55
CA ASN A 58 -2.70 6.54 1.20
C ASN A 58 -3.29 5.11 1.16
N PRO A 59 -3.62 4.57 -0.03
CA PRO A 59 -4.00 3.17 -0.13
C PRO A 59 -2.81 2.26 0.24
N ALA A 60 -3.04 1.30 1.12
CA ALA A 60 -2.08 0.27 1.46
C ALA A 60 -2.55 -1.08 0.91
N THR A 61 -1.75 -1.71 0.05
CA THR A 61 -2.08 -3.03 -0.53
C THR A 61 -2.04 -4.12 0.54
N GLY A 62 -3.09 -4.93 0.62
CA GLY A 62 -3.28 -5.98 1.62
C GLY A 62 -4.66 -5.91 2.28
N PRO A 63 -4.79 -6.32 3.56
CA PRO A 63 -3.75 -6.89 4.42
C PRO A 63 -3.45 -8.36 4.07
N ILE A 64 -2.25 -8.83 4.41
CA ILE A 64 -1.92 -10.25 4.40
C ILE A 64 -1.94 -10.82 5.82
N TYR A 65 -2.35 -12.07 5.96
CA TYR A 65 -2.28 -12.81 7.22
C TYR A 65 -1.03 -13.68 7.24
N VAL A 66 -0.22 -13.59 8.30
CA VAL A 66 0.98 -14.43 8.47
C VAL A 66 0.67 -15.52 9.48
N GLY A 67 0.60 -16.76 9.01
CA GLY A 67 0.26 -17.92 9.83
C GLY A 67 1.22 -18.12 10.99
N GLY A 68 0.66 -18.20 12.20
CA GLY A 68 1.40 -18.41 13.45
C GLY A 68 1.93 -17.13 14.11
N ALA A 69 1.66 -15.95 13.56
CA ALA A 69 1.95 -14.68 14.24
C ALA A 69 0.86 -14.38 15.28
N GLU A 70 1.26 -14.10 16.51
CA GLU A 70 0.34 -13.83 17.64
C GLU A 70 0.58 -12.43 18.25
N PRO A 71 -0.40 -11.86 18.98
CA PRO A 71 -0.19 -10.61 19.70
C PRO A 71 0.98 -10.68 20.67
N GLY A 72 1.94 -9.75 20.52
CA GLY A 72 3.17 -9.72 21.31
C GLY A 72 4.42 -10.20 20.55
N ASP A 73 4.23 -10.90 19.43
CA ASP A 73 5.32 -11.25 18.52
C ASP A 73 5.83 -10.04 17.73
N ILE A 74 6.99 -10.21 17.07
CA ILE A 74 7.57 -9.24 16.15
C ILE A 74 7.51 -9.79 14.73
N LEU A 75 6.89 -9.03 13.82
CA LEU A 75 6.97 -9.30 12.40
C LEU A 75 8.25 -8.66 11.81
N LYS A 76 9.24 -9.48 11.46
CA LYS A 76 10.39 -9.04 10.68
C LYS A 76 10.06 -9.07 9.19
N VAL A 77 10.10 -7.91 8.54
CA VAL A 77 9.97 -7.78 7.08
C VAL A 77 11.33 -7.46 6.46
N THR A 78 11.74 -8.24 5.46
CA THR A 78 12.95 -7.94 4.67
C THR A 78 12.53 -7.41 3.31
N ILE A 79 12.87 -6.15 3.00
CA ILE A 79 12.62 -5.58 1.67
C ILE A 79 13.75 -6.00 0.75
N LYS A 80 13.46 -6.91 -0.19
CA LYS A 80 14.45 -7.44 -1.13
C LYS A 80 14.65 -6.56 -2.36
N LYS A 81 13.56 -5.97 -2.85
CA LYS A 81 13.52 -5.17 -4.07
C LYS A 81 12.39 -4.15 -3.97
N ILE A 82 12.61 -2.99 -4.56
CA ILE A 82 11.58 -2.01 -4.85
C ILE A 82 11.74 -1.67 -6.33
N GLU A 83 10.65 -1.76 -7.09
CA GLU A 83 10.55 -1.26 -8.45
C GLU A 83 9.59 -0.07 -8.43
N ILE A 84 9.91 0.95 -9.24
CA ILE A 84 9.11 2.18 -9.33
C ILE A 84 8.62 2.33 -10.77
N GLY A 85 7.48 3.03 -10.93
CA GLY A 85 7.03 3.45 -12.25
C GLY A 85 7.94 4.51 -12.86
N ASP A 86 7.69 4.85 -14.13
CA ASP A 86 8.52 5.78 -14.90
C ASP A 86 8.33 7.26 -14.52
N LYS A 87 7.34 7.57 -13.68
CA LYS A 87 7.02 8.92 -13.22
C LYS A 87 6.61 8.92 -11.75
N GLY A 88 6.87 10.04 -11.08
CA GLY A 88 6.40 10.32 -9.72
C GLY A 88 5.69 11.67 -9.63
N VAL A 89 5.00 11.91 -8.52
CA VAL A 89 4.25 13.13 -8.25
C VAL A 89 4.83 13.83 -7.03
N VAL A 90 5.01 15.14 -7.11
CA VAL A 90 5.39 15.99 -5.98
C VAL A 90 4.27 16.99 -5.74
N ALA A 91 3.79 17.07 -4.50
CA ALA A 91 2.73 17.96 -4.09
C ALA A 91 3.21 18.85 -2.93
N THR A 92 2.80 20.11 -2.95
CA THR A 92 2.96 21.06 -1.86
C THR A 92 1.78 22.03 -1.88
N GLY A 93 1.56 22.73 -0.79
CA GLY A 93 0.42 23.61 -0.61
C GLY A 93 0.63 24.51 0.58
N LYS A 94 -0.15 25.59 0.64
CA LYS A 94 -0.20 26.45 1.82
C LYS A 94 -0.62 25.58 3.03
N ASP A 95 0.11 25.72 4.13
CA ASP A 95 -0.14 25.00 5.39
C ASP A 95 0.08 23.47 5.34
N LEU A 96 0.77 22.95 4.31
CA LEU A 96 1.25 21.56 4.27
C LEU A 96 2.73 21.49 4.71
N GLY A 97 3.00 20.83 5.86
CA GLY A 97 4.33 20.65 6.43
C GLY A 97 4.35 20.76 7.95
#